data_AF-A0A356PXG0-F1
#
_entry.id   AF-A0A356PXG0-F1
#
_cell.length_a   1.000
_cell.length_b   1.000
_cell.length_c   1.000
_cell.angle_alpha   90.00
_cell.angle_beta   90.00
_cell.angle_gamma   90.00
#
_symmetry.space_group_name_H-M   'P 1'
#
loop_
_entity.id
_entity.type
_entity.pdbx_description
1 polymer ?
#
loop_
_entity_poly.entity_id
_entity_poly.type
_entity_poly.pdbx_seq_one_letter_code
_entity_poly.pdbx_strand_id
1 'polypeptide(L)'
;MTGGTRHPPAPVLVTPGEPAGIGAEITLKAFAAASSDGTPSFCVMEDPLRLGKLADKLGLAIKIAAVETPEAAKKLPANTLPVLPVEWNADIRAGAPDRQNAPIVIDAIRRAARLAQERRVSAITTNPIHKAVLIEAGFSHPGHTEFLGGLAPSRDGAPTMMLACDALRVVPVTVHIPLRDVPAA
;
A
#
# COMPACT_ATOMS: atom_id res chain seq x y z
N MET A 1 -26.36 26.45 -4.67
CA MET A 1 -26.81 25.26 -3.92
C MET A 1 -25.62 24.73 -3.14
N THR A 2 -25.77 24.75 -1.82
CA THR A 2 -24.90 24.31 -0.71
C THR A 2 -23.45 23.91 -1.03
N GLY A 3 -22.54 24.84 -0.74
CA GLY A 3 -21.13 24.53 -0.52
C GLY A 3 -20.99 23.59 0.66
N GLY A 4 -20.76 22.30 0.36
CA GLY A 4 -20.36 21.33 1.36
C GLY A 4 -18.95 21.67 1.86
N THR A 5 -18.80 21.78 3.18
CA THR A 5 -17.50 21.89 3.83
C THR A 5 -16.66 20.67 3.42
N ARG A 6 -15.65 20.88 2.56
CA ARG A 6 -14.70 19.81 2.21
C ARG A 6 -13.97 19.44 3.49
N HIS A 7 -14.32 18.31 4.11
CA HIS A 7 -13.47 17.72 5.12
C HIS A 7 -12.09 17.51 4.50
N PRO A 8 -10.99 17.88 5.20
CA PRO A 8 -9.65 17.61 4.69
C PRO A 8 -9.57 16.11 4.41
N PRO A 9 -9.14 15.70 3.20
CA PRO A 9 -9.22 14.30 2.78
C PRO A 9 -8.53 13.41 3.82
N ALA A 10 -9.14 12.25 4.10
CA ALA A 10 -8.49 11.21 4.90
C ALA A 10 -7.13 10.85 4.26
N PRO A 11 -6.14 10.39 5.04
CA PRO A 11 -4.83 10.05 4.49
C PRO A 11 -4.94 8.91 3.47
N VAL A 12 -3.98 8.86 2.55
CA VAL A 12 -3.74 7.65 1.74
C VAL A 12 -3.03 6.63 2.64
N LEU A 13 -3.40 5.36 2.54
CA LEU A 13 -2.75 4.28 3.27
C LEU A 13 -1.86 3.45 2.35
N VAL A 14 -0.59 3.31 2.74
CA VAL A 14 0.42 2.52 2.05
C VAL A 14 0.56 1.16 2.74
N THR A 15 0.35 0.06 2.02
CA THR A 15 0.59 -1.30 2.56
C THR A 15 2.10 -1.61 2.61
N PRO A 16 2.59 -2.52 3.47
CA PRO A 16 4.03 -2.74 3.62
C PRO A 16 4.68 -3.32 2.35
N GLY A 17 3.95 -4.15 1.62
CA GLY A 17 4.51 -4.97 0.54
C GLY A 17 5.32 -6.15 1.08
N GLU A 18 6.18 -6.72 0.24
CA GLU A 18 7.17 -7.73 0.64
C GLU A 18 8.28 -7.07 1.48
N PRO A 19 8.45 -7.47 2.76
CA PRO A 19 9.45 -6.84 3.63
C PRO A 19 10.90 -7.06 3.18
N ALA A 20 11.21 -8.15 2.48
CA ALA A 20 12.55 -8.36 1.91
C ALA A 20 12.79 -7.56 0.60
N GLY A 21 11.74 -6.96 0.04
CA GLY A 21 11.79 -6.14 -1.16
C GLY A 21 12.07 -4.67 -0.87
N ILE A 22 11.89 -3.83 -1.89
CA ILE A 22 12.23 -2.40 -1.86
C ILE A 22 11.10 -1.48 -1.38
N GLY A 23 9.95 -2.02 -0.98
CA GLY A 23 8.75 -1.25 -0.66
C GLY A 23 8.96 -0.19 0.42
N ALA A 24 9.65 -0.56 1.50
CA ALA A 24 9.98 0.34 2.60
C ALA A 24 10.90 1.49 2.16
N GLU A 25 11.89 1.20 1.30
CA GLU A 25 12.81 2.22 0.75
C GLU A 25 12.07 3.20 -0.17
N ILE A 26 11.18 2.69 -1.03
CA ILE A 26 10.32 3.53 -1.89
C ILE A 26 9.45 4.44 -1.02
N THR A 27 8.82 3.89 0.02
CA THR A 27 7.93 4.66 0.90
C THR A 27 8.67 5.79 1.59
N LEU A 28 9.86 5.51 2.16
CA LEU A 28 10.67 6.52 2.82
C LEU A 28 11.12 7.62 1.85
N LYS A 29 11.60 7.25 0.66
CA LYS A 29 12.02 8.23 -0.36
C LYS A 29 10.84 9.05 -0.89
N ALA A 30 9.68 8.44 -1.08
CA ALA A 30 8.46 9.13 -1.47
C ALA A 30 8.01 10.12 -0.38
N PHE A 31 8.09 9.74 0.91
CA PHE A 31 7.77 10.64 2.01
C PHE A 31 8.73 11.83 2.09
N ALA A 32 10.03 11.60 1.91
CA ALA A 32 11.04 12.66 1.88
C ALA A 32 10.77 13.66 0.74
N ALA A 33 10.43 13.15 -0.45
CA ALA A 33 10.10 13.99 -1.60
C ALA A 33 8.80 14.79 -1.37
N ALA A 34 7.73 14.12 -0.92
CA ALA A 34 6.43 14.74 -0.65
C ALA A 34 6.46 15.80 0.47
N SER A 35 7.38 15.65 1.44
CA SER A 35 7.54 16.65 2.51
C SER A 35 8.02 18.01 1.99
N SER A 36 8.55 18.06 0.76
CA SER A 36 9.05 19.31 0.14
C SER A 36 8.02 20.07 -0.70
N ASP A 37 6.94 19.43 -1.14
CA ASP A 37 5.96 19.97 -2.09
C ASP A 37 4.54 20.19 -1.52
N GLY A 38 4.32 19.84 -0.25
CA GLY A 38 3.03 20.01 0.43
C GLY A 38 1.98 18.94 0.08
N THR A 39 2.40 17.82 -0.51
CA THR A 39 1.53 16.68 -0.84
C THR A 39 0.84 16.11 0.43
N PRO A 40 -0.44 15.65 0.32
CA PRO A 40 -1.17 15.12 1.46
C PRO A 40 -0.41 14.03 2.23
N SER A 41 -0.45 14.13 3.55
CA SER A 41 0.11 13.12 4.46
C SER A 41 -0.48 11.74 4.15
N PHE A 42 0.39 10.79 3.83
CA PHE A 42 0.04 9.38 3.80
C PHE A 42 0.51 8.69 5.09
N CYS A 43 -0.17 7.60 5.42
CA CYS A 43 0.19 6.69 6.50
C CYS A 43 0.67 5.38 5.90
N VAL A 44 1.65 4.72 6.51
CA VAL A 44 2.16 3.42 6.07
C VAL A 44 1.88 2.36 7.12
N MET A 45 1.64 1.13 6.68
CA MET A 45 1.67 -0.05 7.54
C MET A 45 3.07 -0.67 7.50
N GLU A 46 3.78 -0.71 8.62
CA GLU A 46 5.15 -1.27 8.73
C GLU A 46 5.55 -1.45 10.21
N ASP A 47 6.73 -2.02 10.49
CA ASP A 47 7.35 -1.97 11.81
C ASP A 47 8.07 -0.61 11.97
N PRO A 48 7.61 0.26 12.90
CA PRO A 48 8.22 1.57 13.11
C PRO A 48 9.72 1.52 13.42
N LEU A 49 10.19 0.50 14.13
CA LEU A 49 11.60 0.37 14.52
C LEU A 49 12.47 0.00 13.32
N ARG A 50 12.02 -0.97 12.52
CA ARG A 50 12.69 -1.34 11.26
C ARG A 50 12.73 -0.16 10.30
N LEU A 51 11.60 0.54 10.14
CA LEU A 51 11.50 1.68 9.23
C LEU A 51 12.40 2.85 9.66
N GLY A 52 12.51 3.11 10.96
CA GLY A 52 13.44 4.11 11.50
C GLY A 52 14.90 3.78 11.20
N LYS A 53 15.34 2.55 11.49
CA LYS A 53 16.71 2.08 11.16
C LYS A 53 17.00 2.19 9.66
N LEU A 54 16.01 1.92 8.82
CA LEU A 54 16.15 2.05 7.36
C LEU A 54 16.26 3.52 6.92
N ALA A 55 15.47 4.42 7.51
CA ALA A 55 15.58 5.86 7.26
C ALA A 55 16.97 6.39 7.61
N ASP A 56 17.51 5.99 8.77
CA ASP A 56 18.87 6.35 9.19
C ASP A 56 19.91 5.84 8.20
N LYS A 57 19.81 4.57 7.80
CA LYS A 57 20.72 3.95 6.81
C LYS A 57 20.67 4.66 5.45
N LEU A 58 19.51 5.19 5.06
CA LEU A 58 19.32 5.94 3.82
C LEU A 58 19.73 7.42 3.95
N GLY A 59 20.11 7.89 5.14
CA GLY A 59 20.44 9.29 5.40
C GLY A 59 19.23 10.23 5.26
N LEU A 60 18.02 9.70 5.46
CA LEU A 60 16.78 10.48 5.35
C LEU A 60 16.44 11.06 6.72
N ALA A 61 16.39 12.39 6.82
CA ALA A 61 15.98 13.08 8.03
C ALA A 61 14.46 12.98 8.22
N ILE A 62 13.90 11.80 8.48
CA ILE A 62 12.46 11.56 8.68
C ILE A 62 12.24 11.08 10.11
N LYS A 63 11.25 11.65 10.82
CA LYS A 63 10.80 11.10 12.10
C LYS A 63 9.78 10.00 11.86
N ILE A 64 9.86 8.91 12.60
CA ILE A 64 8.87 7.82 12.54
C ILE A 64 7.97 7.91 13.77
N ALA A 65 6.65 7.87 13.59
CA ALA A 65 5.70 7.84 14.71
C ALA A 65 4.70 6.70 14.54
N ALA A 66 4.70 5.77 15.49
CA ALA A 66 3.65 4.78 15.60
C ALA A 66 2.31 5.46 15.91
N VAL A 67 1.25 5.09 15.19
CA VAL A 67 -0.11 5.58 15.40
C VAL A 67 -1.08 4.41 15.48
N GLU A 68 -2.18 4.59 16.21
CA GLU A 68 -3.24 3.58 16.30
C GLU A 68 -4.22 3.65 15.10
N THR A 69 -4.33 4.85 14.53
CA THR A 69 -5.33 5.17 13.51
C THR A 69 -4.71 5.99 12.38
N PRO A 70 -5.10 5.78 11.10
CA PRO A 70 -4.59 6.60 9.99
C PRO A 70 -4.84 8.09 10.24
N GLU A 71 -5.99 8.45 10.80
CA GLU A 71 -6.41 9.84 10.99
C GLU A 71 -5.51 10.63 11.95
N ALA A 72 -4.77 9.94 12.84
CA ALA A 72 -3.78 10.55 13.72
C ALA A 72 -2.63 11.23 12.95
N ALA A 73 -2.39 10.85 11.69
CA ALA A 73 -1.43 11.48 10.79
C ALA A 73 -1.49 13.01 10.77
N LYS A 74 -2.71 13.56 10.84
CA LYS A 74 -2.97 15.02 10.76
C LYS A 74 -2.44 15.82 11.96
N LYS A 75 -2.15 15.14 13.09
CA LYS A 75 -1.71 15.77 14.33
C LYS A 75 -0.21 15.66 14.55
N LEU A 76 0.51 14.99 13.65
CA LEU A 76 1.94 14.78 13.81
C LEU A 76 2.73 16.03 13.40
N PRO A 77 3.91 16.24 13.99
CA PRO A 77 4.82 17.30 13.55
C PRO A 77 5.21 17.13 12.07
N ALA A 78 5.62 18.24 11.45
CA ALA A 78 6.19 18.20 10.11
C ALA A 78 7.31 17.15 10.00
N ASN A 79 7.42 16.54 8.82
CA ASN A 79 8.46 15.56 8.50
C ASN A 79 8.44 14.32 9.44
N THR A 80 7.23 13.95 9.88
CA THR A 80 6.98 12.74 10.67
C THR A 80 6.09 11.79 9.89
N LEU A 81 6.59 10.60 9.57
CA LEU A 81 5.86 9.55 8.88
C LEU A 81 4.99 8.77 9.90
N PRO A 82 3.65 8.84 9.80
CA PRO A 82 2.75 8.02 10.60
C PRO A 82 2.80 6.56 10.15
N VAL A 83 3.05 5.66 11.10
CA VAL A 83 3.12 4.22 10.87
C VAL A 83 2.03 3.53 11.67
N LEU A 84 1.12 2.82 11.00
CA LEU A 84 0.28 1.81 11.62
C LEU A 84 1.13 0.54 11.83
N PRO A 85 1.42 0.15 13.08
CA PRO A 85 2.33 -0.95 13.31
C PRO A 85 1.82 -2.27 12.72
N VAL A 86 2.75 -3.04 12.16
CA VAL A 86 2.62 -4.48 11.92
C VAL A 86 3.78 -5.19 12.60
N GLU A 87 3.54 -6.43 13.02
CA GLU A 87 4.56 -7.28 13.62
C GLU A 87 4.92 -8.37 12.63
N TRP A 88 6.21 -8.46 12.28
CA TRP A 88 6.73 -9.46 11.36
C TRP A 88 7.00 -10.77 12.10
N ASN A 89 6.67 -11.91 11.48
CA ASN A 89 6.80 -13.22 12.09
C ASN A 89 8.23 -13.78 12.02
N ALA A 90 9.07 -13.24 11.13
CA ALA A 90 10.45 -13.66 10.95
C ALA A 90 11.35 -12.48 10.61
N ASP A 91 12.65 -12.64 10.88
CA ASP A 91 13.67 -11.65 10.56
C ASP A 91 13.66 -11.29 9.07
N ILE A 92 13.82 -9.99 8.81
CA ILE A 92 13.75 -9.46 7.45
C ILE A 92 15.16 -9.23 6.92
N ARG A 93 15.53 -9.97 5.87
CA ARG A 93 16.77 -9.78 5.13
C ARG A 93 16.48 -9.31 3.72
N ALA A 94 17.05 -8.16 3.34
CA ALA A 94 16.89 -7.61 2.00
C ALA A 94 17.29 -8.63 0.92
N GLY A 95 16.43 -8.79 -0.09
CA GLY A 95 16.61 -9.73 -1.20
C GLY A 95 16.37 -11.20 -0.86
N ALA A 96 15.97 -11.54 0.36
CA ALA A 96 15.68 -12.91 0.78
C ALA A 96 14.28 -13.00 1.42
N PRO A 97 13.22 -13.13 0.62
CA PRO A 97 11.86 -13.30 1.11
C PRO A 97 11.72 -14.53 2.02
N ASP A 98 10.88 -14.43 3.05
CA ASP A 98 10.54 -15.53 3.97
C ASP A 98 9.02 -15.71 4.03
N ARG A 99 8.56 -16.92 3.73
CA ARG A 99 7.14 -17.32 3.77
C ARG A 99 6.47 -17.07 5.12
N GLN A 100 7.23 -17.04 6.22
CA GLN A 100 6.68 -16.76 7.55
C GLN A 100 6.07 -15.36 7.63
N ASN A 101 6.55 -14.40 6.83
CA ASN A 101 6.04 -13.04 6.79
C ASN A 101 4.84 -12.84 5.85
N ALA A 102 4.53 -13.82 4.99
CA ALA A 102 3.41 -13.74 4.05
C ALA A 102 2.04 -13.47 4.71
N PRO A 103 1.68 -14.10 5.86
CA PRO A 103 0.42 -13.80 6.55
C PRO A 103 0.28 -12.33 6.93
N ILE A 104 1.37 -11.66 7.31
CA ILE A 104 1.38 -10.25 7.70
C ILE A 104 1.14 -9.36 6.48
N VAL A 105 1.74 -9.67 5.33
CA VAL A 105 1.49 -8.96 4.07
C VAL A 105 0.01 -9.08 3.67
N ILE A 106 -0.55 -10.28 3.74
CA ILE A 106 -1.95 -10.56 3.39
C ILE A 106 -2.91 -9.82 4.34
N ASP A 107 -2.66 -9.89 5.65
CA ASP A 107 -3.49 -9.21 6.65
C ASP A 107 -3.41 -7.68 6.49
N ALA A 108 -2.23 -7.14 6.18
CA ALA A 108 -2.08 -5.71 5.94
C ALA A 108 -2.94 -5.21 4.78
N ILE A 109 -2.99 -5.96 3.67
CA ILE A 109 -3.86 -5.64 2.53
C ILE A 109 -5.33 -5.75 2.92
N ARG A 110 -5.72 -6.79 3.68
CA ARG A 110 -7.10 -6.96 4.18
C ARG A 110 -7.53 -5.81 5.08
N ARG A 111 -6.66 -5.41 6.02
CA ARG A 111 -6.87 -4.28 6.92
C ARG A 111 -6.97 -2.97 6.14
N ALA A 112 -6.13 -2.76 5.14
CA ALA A 112 -6.20 -1.58 4.28
C ALA A 112 -7.52 -1.51 3.51
N ALA A 113 -7.97 -2.63 2.92
CA ALA A 113 -9.27 -2.73 2.24
C ALA A 113 -10.43 -2.37 3.18
N ARG A 114 -10.43 -2.94 4.39
CA ARG A 114 -11.44 -2.63 5.42
C ARG A 114 -11.45 -1.14 5.77
N LEU A 115 -10.29 -0.55 6.06
CA LEU A 115 -10.19 0.88 6.40
C LEU A 115 -10.68 1.78 5.27
N ALA A 116 -10.45 1.42 4.01
CA ALA A 116 -10.95 2.16 2.86
C ALA A 116 -12.49 2.05 2.73
N GLN A 117 -13.05 0.86 2.96
CA GLN A 117 -14.50 0.63 2.97
C GLN A 117 -15.19 1.41 4.10
N GLU A 118 -14.55 1.50 5.27
CA GLU A 118 -14.98 2.33 6.41
C GLU A 118 -14.77 3.84 6.18
N ARG A 119 -14.22 4.26 5.03
CA ARG A 119 -13.88 5.65 4.68
C ARG A 119 -12.90 6.32 5.64
N ARG A 120 -12.09 5.53 6.34
CA ARG A 120 -11.05 5.98 7.26
C ARG A 120 -9.77 6.42 6.54
N VAL A 121 -9.62 5.98 5.30
CA VAL A 121 -8.54 6.35 4.38
C VAL A 121 -9.16 6.74 3.04
N SER A 122 -8.52 7.65 2.31
CA SER A 122 -9.06 8.13 1.02
C SER A 122 -8.71 7.22 -0.16
N ALA A 123 -7.59 6.50 -0.05
CA ALA A 123 -7.12 5.55 -1.04
C ALA A 123 -6.16 4.55 -0.40
N ILE A 124 -5.92 3.45 -1.11
CA ILE A 124 -4.87 2.48 -0.80
C ILE A 124 -3.80 2.60 -1.89
N THR A 125 -2.54 2.70 -1.47
CA THR A 125 -1.37 2.53 -2.34
C THR A 125 -0.66 1.26 -1.91
N THR A 126 -0.31 0.39 -2.86
CA THR A 126 0.32 -0.89 -2.54
C THR A 126 1.81 -0.84 -2.84
N ASN A 127 2.63 -1.13 -1.84
CA ASN A 127 4.02 -1.48 -2.11
C ASN A 127 4.11 -2.83 -2.83
N PRO A 128 5.18 -3.10 -3.59
CA PRO A 128 5.36 -4.36 -4.31
C PRO A 128 5.35 -5.57 -3.38
N ILE A 129 4.76 -6.68 -3.83
CA ILE A 129 4.75 -7.98 -3.14
C ILE A 129 5.50 -9.05 -3.93
N HIS A 130 5.84 -10.16 -3.28
CA HIS A 130 6.43 -11.34 -3.93
C HIS A 130 5.41 -12.48 -4.03
N LYS A 131 4.73 -12.59 -5.18
CA LYS A 131 3.60 -13.52 -5.37
C LYS A 131 3.91 -14.99 -5.04
N ALA A 132 5.09 -15.49 -5.41
CA ALA A 132 5.45 -16.88 -5.16
C ALA A 132 5.45 -17.22 -3.65
N VAL A 133 5.94 -16.28 -2.83
CA VAL A 133 6.01 -16.45 -1.37
C VAL A 133 4.62 -16.43 -0.74
N LEU A 134 3.71 -15.60 -1.27
CA LEU A 134 2.32 -15.60 -0.83
C LEU A 134 1.62 -16.91 -1.19
N ILE A 135 1.82 -17.44 -2.41
CA ILE A 135 1.20 -18.70 -2.85
C ILE A 135 1.67 -19.87 -1.96
N GLU A 136 2.96 -19.93 -1.64
CA GLU A 136 3.52 -20.94 -0.72
C GLU A 136 2.90 -20.86 0.68
N ALA A 137 2.43 -19.69 1.09
CA ALA A 137 1.72 -19.47 2.36
C ALA A 137 0.20 -19.68 2.26
N GLY A 138 -0.31 -20.25 1.17
CA GLY A 138 -1.73 -20.57 0.97
C GLY A 138 -2.56 -19.45 0.34
N PHE A 139 -1.93 -18.42 -0.23
CA PHE A 139 -2.63 -17.37 -0.96
C PHE A 139 -3.10 -17.87 -2.33
N SER A 140 -4.41 -17.98 -2.51
CA SER A 140 -5.04 -18.55 -3.71
C SER A 140 -5.38 -17.52 -4.79
N HIS A 141 -5.08 -16.23 -4.58
CA HIS A 141 -5.41 -15.19 -5.55
C HIS A 141 -4.32 -15.02 -6.63
N PRO A 142 -4.70 -14.79 -7.90
CA PRO A 142 -3.75 -14.52 -8.98
C PRO A 142 -2.87 -13.28 -8.76
N GLY A 143 -3.26 -12.32 -7.92
CA GLY A 143 -2.50 -11.11 -7.70
C GLY A 143 -3.20 -10.12 -6.76
N HIS A 144 -2.60 -8.93 -6.63
CA HIS A 144 -3.14 -7.83 -5.82
C HIS A 144 -4.54 -7.40 -6.26
N THR A 145 -4.76 -7.28 -7.58
CA THR A 145 -6.02 -6.79 -8.15
C THR A 145 -7.17 -7.73 -7.83
N GLU A 146 -6.95 -9.03 -8.01
CA GLU A 146 -7.95 -10.06 -7.76
C GLU A 146 -8.22 -10.21 -6.26
N PHE A 147 -7.20 -10.08 -5.42
CA PHE A 147 -7.38 -10.13 -3.97
C PHE A 147 -8.19 -8.94 -3.46
N LEU A 148 -7.81 -7.71 -3.85
CA LEU A 148 -8.57 -6.51 -3.49
C LEU A 148 -9.99 -6.54 -4.06
N GLY A 149 -10.18 -7.05 -5.28
CA GLY A 149 -11.49 -7.26 -5.88
C GLY A 149 -12.37 -8.21 -5.08
N GLY A 150 -11.81 -9.32 -4.58
CA GLY A 150 -12.52 -10.25 -3.71
C GLY A 150 -12.84 -9.72 -2.30
N LEU A 151 -12.09 -8.70 -1.83
CA LEU A 151 -12.36 -8.02 -0.57
C LEU A 151 -13.39 -6.90 -0.70
N ALA A 152 -13.58 -6.34 -1.90
CA ALA A 152 -14.51 -5.25 -2.15
C ALA A 152 -15.97 -5.71 -1.97
N PRO A 153 -16.89 -4.81 -1.56
CA PRO A 153 -18.31 -5.15 -1.52
C PRO A 153 -18.77 -5.62 -2.89
N SER A 154 -19.58 -6.68 -2.92
CA SER A 154 -20.15 -7.22 -4.16
C SER A 154 -20.81 -6.11 -4.96
N ARG A 155 -20.29 -5.87 -6.16
CA ARG A 155 -20.84 -4.94 -7.15
C ARG A 155 -20.89 -5.65 -8.47
N ASP A 156 -21.81 -5.23 -9.32
CA ASP A 156 -21.82 -5.68 -10.71
C ASP A 156 -20.52 -5.21 -11.39
N GLY A 157 -19.74 -6.16 -11.89
CA GLY A 157 -18.47 -5.91 -12.58
C GLY A 157 -17.22 -6.41 -11.84
N ALA A 158 -16.18 -6.71 -12.60
CA ALA A 158 -14.87 -7.12 -12.10
C ALA A 158 -13.95 -5.90 -11.88
N PRO A 159 -12.95 -5.99 -10.99
CA PRO A 159 -11.91 -4.97 -10.91
C PRO A 159 -11.27 -4.77 -12.29
N THR A 160 -11.18 -3.52 -12.73
CA THR A 160 -10.63 -3.15 -14.04
C THR A 160 -9.27 -2.48 -13.86
N MET A 161 -8.26 -2.99 -14.58
CA MET A 161 -6.93 -2.38 -14.57
C MET A 161 -6.93 -1.09 -15.41
N MET A 162 -6.22 -0.06 -14.93
CA MET A 162 -5.93 1.14 -15.70
C MET A 162 -4.47 1.52 -15.52
N LEU A 163 -3.79 1.82 -16.62
CA LEU A 163 -2.47 2.44 -16.63
C LEU A 163 -2.63 3.93 -16.91
N ALA A 164 -1.97 4.79 -16.15
CA ALA A 164 -2.12 6.23 -16.27
C ALA A 164 -0.79 6.97 -16.14
N CYS A 165 -0.64 8.02 -16.93
CA CYS A 165 0.36 9.09 -16.79
C CYS A 165 -0.31 10.44 -17.11
N ASP A 166 0.43 11.54 -17.04
CA ASP A 166 -0.13 12.88 -17.27
C ASP A 166 -0.76 13.05 -18.66
N ALA A 167 -0.18 12.38 -19.68
CA ALA A 167 -0.62 12.50 -21.06
C ALA A 167 -1.74 11.51 -21.44
N LEU A 168 -1.88 10.38 -20.76
CA LEU A 168 -2.72 9.28 -21.21
C LEU A 168 -3.27 8.41 -20.08
N ARG A 169 -4.48 7.90 -20.27
CA ARG A 169 -5.08 6.83 -19.46
C ARG A 169 -5.51 5.70 -20.39
N VAL A 170 -5.09 4.47 -20.08
CA VAL A 170 -5.37 3.28 -20.88
C VAL A 170 -6.06 2.24 -20.00
N VAL A 171 -7.23 1.79 -20.45
CA VAL A 171 -7.99 0.69 -19.84
C VAL A 171 -7.95 -0.48 -20.82
N PRO A 172 -7.11 -1.50 -20.59
CA PRO A 172 -7.11 -2.69 -21.43
C PRO A 172 -8.38 -3.51 -21.20
N VAL A 173 -9.03 -3.93 -22.30
CA VAL A 173 -10.23 -4.79 -22.25
C VAL A 173 -9.89 -6.20 -21.78
N THR A 174 -8.70 -6.70 -22.16
CA THR A 174 -8.13 -7.98 -21.70
C THR A 174 -6.81 -7.71 -20.99
N VAL A 175 -6.52 -8.44 -19.90
CA VAL A 175 -5.27 -8.30 -19.14
C VAL A 175 -4.23 -9.37 -19.55
N HIS A 176 -3.74 -10.19 -18.62
CA HIS A 176 -2.68 -11.17 -18.84
C HIS A 176 -3.21 -12.49 -19.44
N ILE A 177 -3.58 -12.48 -20.72
CA ILE A 177 -3.94 -13.69 -21.49
C ILE A 177 -3.01 -13.89 -22.69
N PRO A 178 -2.85 -15.13 -23.21
CA PRO A 178 -2.13 -15.36 -24.45
C PRO A 178 -2.72 -14.55 -25.61
N LEU A 179 -1.86 -13.99 -26.47
CA LEU A 179 -2.29 -13.08 -27.55
C LEU A 179 -3.31 -13.72 -28.51
N ARG A 180 -3.17 -15.03 -28.79
CA ARG A 180 -4.09 -15.77 -29.66
C ARG A 180 -5.53 -15.86 -29.11
N ASP A 181 -5.71 -15.68 -27.80
CA ASP A 181 -7.01 -15.80 -27.14
C ASP A 181 -7.75 -14.45 -27.09
N VAL A 182 -7.06 -13.33 -27.33
CA VAL A 182 -7.61 -11.96 -27.24
C VAL A 182 -8.84 -11.74 -28.15
N PRO A 183 -8.86 -12.17 -29.43
CA PRO A 183 -10.03 -11.92 -30.29
C PRO A 183 -11.32 -12.63 -29.85
N ALA A 184 -11.22 -13.65 -28.98
CA ALA A 184 -12.33 -14.49 -28.54
C ALA A 184 -12.73 -14.28 -27.07
N ALA A 185 -12.06 -13.36 -26.37
CA ALA A 185 -12.26 -13.07 -24.94
C ALA A 185 -13.52 -12.24 -24.66
#